data_AF-A0A1L7N296-F1
#
_entry.id   AF-A0A1L7N296-F1
#
_cell.length_a   1.000
_cell.length_b   1.000
_cell.length_c   1.000
_cell.angle_alpha   90.00
_cell.angle_beta   90.00
_cell.angle_gamma   90.00
#
_symmetry.space_group_name_H-M   'P 1'
#
loop_
_entity.id
_entity.type
_entity.pdbx_description
1 polymer ?
#
loop_
_entity_poly.entity_id
_entity_poly.type
_entity_poly.pdbx_seq_one_letter_code
_entity_poly.pdbx_strand_id
1 'polypeptide(L)'
;FSQAIMESGSATAPWAIISRQESIIRGLRLAEAVGCPHTRAQIPEAIECLRKVNASVLVENESGTLGICDFPFVPVVDGSFLDEMPSKSLATKNFKKTNILMGSNTEEGNYFIMYYLTDLFRKEENIHVSRDQFIQAVSELNPYNFIVRRAIIFEYTDWLNPD
;
A
#
# COMPACT_ATOMS: atom_id res chain seq x y z
N PHE A 1 19.03 -8.55 17.15
CA PHE A 1 19.09 -7.11 17.49
C PHE A 1 18.73 -6.89 18.96
N SER A 2 19.21 -5.81 19.57
CA SER A 2 18.92 -5.44 20.97
C SER A 2 17.94 -4.28 21.10
N GLN A 3 17.88 -3.34 20.15
CA GLN A 3 16.99 -2.16 20.10
C GLN A 3 16.53 -1.93 18.65
N ALA A 4 15.50 -1.10 18.45
CA ALA A 4 14.97 -0.78 17.12
C ALA A 4 14.70 0.73 16.95
N ILE A 5 14.97 1.24 15.75
CA ILE A 5 14.58 2.59 15.30
C ILE A 5 13.64 2.41 14.09
N MET A 6 12.51 3.12 14.07
CA MET A 6 11.49 3.02 13.02
C MET A 6 11.10 4.43 12.52
N GLU A 7 11.48 4.76 11.30
CA GLU A 7 11.25 6.07 10.69
C GLU A 7 10.10 5.95 9.67
N SER A 8 8.97 6.60 9.94
CA SER A 8 7.79 6.67 9.06
C SER A 8 7.19 5.31 8.67
N GLY A 9 7.46 4.25 9.44
CA GLY A 9 7.04 2.88 9.14
C GLY A 9 6.48 2.15 10.35
N SER A 10 5.44 1.34 10.13
CA SER A 10 4.87 0.45 11.13
C SER A 10 4.41 -0.86 10.49
N ALA A 11 4.54 -1.96 11.22
CA ALA A 11 4.07 -3.28 10.78
C ALA A 11 2.54 -3.35 10.60
N THR A 12 1.78 -2.42 11.20
CA THR A 12 0.32 -2.33 11.01
C THR A 12 -0.09 -1.38 9.90
N ALA A 13 0.84 -0.77 9.18
CA ALA A 13 0.49 0.11 8.07
C ALA A 13 -0.22 -0.72 6.96
N PRO A 14 -1.27 -0.18 6.31
CA PRO A 14 -2.04 -0.93 5.30
C PRO A 14 -1.19 -1.46 4.13
N TRP A 15 -0.10 -0.76 3.81
CA TRP A 15 0.82 -1.08 2.73
C TRP A 15 1.93 -2.05 3.11
N ALA A 16 2.10 -2.35 4.41
CA ALA A 16 3.27 -3.08 4.92
C ALA A 16 3.10 -4.61 4.92
N ILE A 17 1.87 -5.12 4.82
CA ILE A 17 1.61 -6.55 4.89
C ILE A 17 0.35 -6.97 4.14
N ILE A 18 0.39 -8.15 3.51
CA ILE A 18 -0.77 -8.80 2.91
C ILE A 18 -0.94 -10.23 3.39
N SER A 19 -2.13 -10.79 3.18
CA SER A 19 -2.39 -12.20 3.45
C SER A 19 -1.75 -13.12 2.40
N ARG A 20 -1.47 -14.37 2.77
CA ARG A 20 -1.02 -15.40 1.82
C ARG A 20 -1.97 -15.58 0.63
N GLN A 21 -3.28 -15.47 0.88
CA GLN A 21 -4.28 -15.60 -0.17
C GLN A 21 -4.18 -14.48 -1.20
N GLU A 22 -3.99 -13.24 -0.73
CA GLU A 22 -3.82 -12.07 -1.60
C GLU A 22 -2.49 -12.16 -2.37
N SER A 23 -1.40 -12.55 -1.71
CA SER A 23 -0.11 -12.78 -2.36
C SER A 23 -0.20 -13.79 -3.52
N ILE A 24 -0.95 -14.88 -3.36
CA ILE A 24 -1.18 -15.85 -4.45
C ILE A 24 -1.95 -15.20 -5.61
N ILE A 25 -2.98 -14.40 -5.33
CA ILE A 25 -3.76 -13.72 -6.37
C ILE A 25 -2.86 -12.75 -7.16
N ARG A 26 -2.06 -11.94 -6.47
CA ARG A 26 -1.12 -11.00 -7.10
C ARG A 26 -0.05 -11.71 -7.92
N GLY A 27 0.50 -12.82 -7.41
CA GLY A 27 1.45 -13.65 -8.16
C GLY A 27 0.86 -14.26 -9.43
N LEU A 28 -0.40 -14.71 -9.39
CA LEU A 28 -1.08 -15.23 -10.59
C LEU A 28 -1.43 -14.12 -11.59
N ARG A 29 -1.76 -12.92 -11.13
CA ARG A 29 -1.94 -11.75 -12.01
C ARG A 29 -0.65 -11.36 -12.74
N LEU A 30 0.50 -11.38 -12.04
CA LEU A 30 1.79 -11.18 -12.69
C LEU A 30 2.06 -12.28 -13.73
N ALA A 31 1.77 -13.54 -13.40
CA ALA A 31 1.91 -14.65 -14.35
C ALA A 31 1.03 -14.44 -15.59
N GLU A 32 -0.21 -13.98 -15.43
CA GLU A 32 -1.09 -13.63 -16.54
C GLU A 32 -0.51 -12.51 -17.40
N ALA A 33 -0.02 -11.42 -16.78
CA ALA A 33 0.53 -10.25 -17.47
C ALA A 33 1.74 -10.59 -18.36
N VAL A 34 2.55 -11.58 -17.97
CA VAL A 34 3.73 -12.01 -18.74
C VAL A 34 3.48 -13.27 -19.59
N GLY A 35 2.23 -13.71 -19.72
CA GLY A 35 1.85 -14.84 -20.58
C GLY A 35 2.19 -16.22 -20.02
N CYS A 36 2.41 -16.34 -18.71
CA CYS A 36 2.61 -17.62 -18.02
C CYS A 36 1.27 -18.26 -17.61
N PRO A 37 1.27 -19.58 -17.27
CA PRO A 37 0.13 -20.22 -16.62
C PRO A 37 -0.25 -19.47 -15.34
N HIS A 38 -1.53 -19.20 -15.14
CA HIS A 38 -2.02 -18.28 -14.11
C HIS A 38 -3.26 -18.80 -13.37
N THR A 39 -3.49 -20.12 -13.39
CA THR A 39 -4.54 -20.75 -12.60
C THR A 39 -4.00 -21.29 -11.29
N ARG A 40 -4.84 -21.36 -10.24
CA ARG A 40 -4.45 -21.95 -8.94
C ARG A 40 -3.99 -23.41 -9.04
N ALA A 41 -4.51 -24.15 -10.02
CA ALA A 41 -4.12 -25.53 -10.26
C ALA A 41 -2.72 -25.65 -10.88
N GLN A 42 -2.23 -24.58 -11.53
CA GLN A 42 -0.98 -24.55 -12.29
C GLN A 42 0.10 -23.69 -11.63
N ILE A 43 0.04 -23.51 -10.30
CA ILE A 43 1.04 -22.73 -9.57
C ILE A 43 2.48 -23.23 -9.81
N PRO A 44 2.77 -24.55 -9.79
CA PRO A 44 4.12 -25.04 -10.10
C PRO A 44 4.60 -24.63 -11.49
N GLU A 45 3.75 -24.76 -12.51
CA GLU A 45 4.05 -24.40 -13.90
C GLU A 45 4.19 -22.88 -14.06
N ALA A 46 3.37 -22.10 -13.34
CA ALA A 46 3.49 -20.65 -13.27
C ALA A 46 4.87 -20.23 -12.76
N ILE A 47 5.33 -20.84 -11.66
CA ILE A 47 6.64 -20.55 -11.06
C ILE A 47 7.77 -20.92 -12.03
N GLU A 48 7.72 -22.09 -12.65
CA GLU A 48 8.73 -22.53 -13.62
C GLU A 48 8.78 -21.64 -14.87
N CYS A 49 7.63 -21.12 -15.30
CA CYS A 49 7.55 -20.14 -16.38
C CYS A 49 8.14 -18.78 -15.95
N LEU A 50 7.68 -18.24 -14.82
CA LEU A 50 8.13 -16.94 -14.28
C LEU A 50 9.65 -16.87 -14.08
N ARG A 51 10.28 -17.96 -13.63
CA ARG A 51 11.75 -18.06 -13.47
C ARG A 51 12.54 -17.87 -14.77
N LYS A 52 11.90 -18.06 -15.93
CA LYS A 52 12.52 -17.91 -17.26
C LYS A 52 12.27 -16.53 -17.87
N VAL A 53 11.35 -15.76 -17.31
CA VAL A 53 11.05 -14.40 -17.77
C VAL A 53 12.18 -13.46 -17.35
N ASN A 54 12.49 -12.49 -18.19
CA ASN A 54 13.49 -11.48 -17.86
C ASN A 54 13.05 -10.66 -16.64
N ALA A 55 13.96 -10.36 -15.72
CA ALA A 55 13.66 -9.62 -14.51
C ALA A 55 13.05 -8.22 -14.78
N SER A 56 13.52 -7.51 -15.81
CA SER A 56 12.94 -6.22 -16.20
C SER A 56 11.48 -6.35 -16.62
N VAL A 57 11.16 -7.39 -17.39
CA VAL A 57 9.77 -7.67 -17.80
C VAL A 57 8.90 -8.00 -16.60
N LEU A 58 9.42 -8.72 -15.59
CA LEU A 58 8.68 -8.98 -14.37
C LEU A 58 8.34 -7.67 -13.65
N VAL A 59 9.35 -6.83 -13.36
CA VAL A 59 9.18 -5.56 -12.61
C VAL A 59 8.24 -4.59 -13.33
N GLU A 60 8.35 -4.49 -14.66
CA GLU A 60 7.48 -3.63 -15.49
C GLU A 60 6.01 -4.10 -15.51
N ASN A 61 5.75 -5.36 -15.16
CA ASN A 61 4.40 -5.96 -15.18
C ASN A 61 3.87 -6.32 -13.78
N GLU A 62 4.50 -5.83 -12.70
CA GLU A 62 3.98 -5.98 -11.33
C GLU A 62 2.72 -5.14 -11.08
N SER A 63 2.38 -4.24 -12.00
CA SER A 63 1.26 -3.31 -11.89
C SER A 63 -0.09 -4.03 -11.92
N GLY A 64 -0.72 -4.15 -10.75
CA GLY A 64 -2.07 -4.72 -10.59
C GLY A 64 -2.86 -4.15 -9.40
N THR A 65 -2.31 -3.15 -8.72
CA THR A 65 -2.90 -2.44 -7.58
C THR A 65 -3.07 -0.98 -7.95
N LEU A 66 -4.32 -0.53 -8.07
CA LEU A 66 -4.65 0.84 -8.51
C LEU A 66 -4.72 1.83 -7.35
N GLY A 67 -4.43 1.43 -6.10
CA GLY A 67 -4.56 2.30 -4.93
C GLY A 67 -3.29 3.12 -4.66
N ILE A 68 -3.46 4.33 -4.12
CA ILE A 68 -2.34 5.09 -3.55
C ILE A 68 -1.68 4.28 -2.43
N CYS A 69 -0.34 4.20 -2.44
CA CYS A 69 0.44 3.40 -1.50
C CYS A 69 0.06 1.92 -1.43
N ASP A 70 -0.51 1.33 -2.50
CA ASP A 70 -0.76 -0.11 -2.58
C ASP A 70 0.30 -0.79 -3.45
N PHE A 71 1.32 -1.35 -2.81
CA PHE A 71 2.44 -2.00 -3.51
C PHE A 71 2.14 -3.48 -3.76
N PRO A 72 2.46 -4.03 -4.95
CA PRO A 72 2.02 -5.37 -5.36
C PRO A 72 2.69 -6.49 -4.55
N PHE A 73 4.00 -6.39 -4.32
CA PHE A 73 4.78 -7.41 -3.60
C PHE A 73 5.38 -6.83 -2.32
N VAL A 74 4.82 -7.24 -1.18
CA VAL A 74 5.16 -6.76 0.17
C VAL A 74 5.27 -7.96 1.13
N PRO A 75 5.73 -7.79 2.39
CA PRO A 75 5.73 -8.87 3.37
C PRO A 75 4.38 -9.60 3.48
N VAL A 76 4.44 -10.90 3.76
CA VAL A 76 3.28 -11.81 3.78
C VAL A 76 3.27 -12.58 5.09
N VAL A 77 2.07 -12.82 5.65
CA VAL A 77 1.90 -13.82 6.71
C VAL A 77 2.08 -15.21 6.12
N ASP A 78 3.27 -15.78 6.28
CA ASP A 78 3.74 -17.01 5.64
C ASP A 78 3.64 -18.26 6.53
N GLY A 79 3.45 -18.08 7.84
CA GLY A 79 3.47 -19.16 8.82
C GLY A 79 4.87 -19.58 9.26
N SER A 80 5.92 -18.86 8.85
CA SER A 80 7.31 -19.14 9.22
C SER A 80 8.02 -17.92 9.77
N PHE A 81 8.20 -16.87 8.96
CA PHE A 81 8.75 -15.60 9.44
C PHE A 81 7.69 -14.79 10.20
N LEU A 82 6.46 -14.75 9.67
CA LEU A 82 5.28 -14.17 10.32
C LEU A 82 4.20 -15.25 10.43
N ASP A 83 3.93 -15.66 11.66
CA ASP A 83 2.91 -16.65 11.99
C ASP A 83 1.50 -16.05 12.14
N GLU A 84 1.41 -14.74 12.39
CA GLU A 84 0.15 -14.02 12.54
C GLU A 84 0.22 -12.57 12.04
N MET A 85 -0.94 -11.91 11.95
CA MET A 85 -1.02 -10.50 11.56
C MET A 85 -0.40 -9.60 12.66
N PRO A 86 0.37 -8.55 12.29
CA PRO A 86 0.98 -7.63 13.26
C PRO A 86 0.00 -6.99 14.24
N SER A 87 -1.25 -6.72 13.81
CA SER A 87 -2.31 -6.22 14.69
C SER A 87 -2.66 -7.18 15.83
N LYS A 88 -2.66 -8.49 15.54
CA LYS A 88 -2.89 -9.54 16.55
C LYS A 88 -1.69 -9.65 17.49
N SER A 89 -0.47 -9.66 16.96
CA SER A 89 0.75 -9.67 17.78
C SER A 89 0.84 -8.49 18.73
N LEU A 90 0.44 -7.29 18.29
CA LEU A 90 0.36 -6.12 19.16
C LEU A 90 -0.69 -6.30 20.26
N ALA A 91 -1.90 -6.74 19.91
CA ALA A 91 -2.99 -6.94 20.86
C ALA A 91 -2.66 -8.00 21.94
N THR A 92 -1.98 -9.09 21.55
CA THR A 92 -1.59 -10.17 22.46
C THR A 92 -0.24 -9.93 23.14
N LYS A 93 0.43 -8.82 22.81
CA LYS A 93 1.79 -8.51 23.25
C LYS A 93 2.83 -9.56 22.81
N ASN A 94 2.57 -10.28 21.72
CA ASN A 94 3.50 -11.24 21.12
C ASN A 94 4.54 -10.52 20.25
N PHE A 95 5.44 -9.79 20.90
CA PHE A 95 6.56 -9.11 20.25
C PHE A 95 7.70 -8.91 21.23
N LYS A 96 8.92 -8.82 20.72
CA LYS A 96 10.11 -8.61 21.53
C LYS A 96 9.99 -7.35 22.40
N LYS A 97 10.27 -7.49 23.70
CA LYS A 97 10.30 -6.35 24.62
C LYS A 97 11.66 -5.67 24.54
N THR A 98 11.71 -4.52 23.89
CA THR A 98 12.92 -3.71 23.75
C THR A 98 12.57 -2.23 23.61
N ASN A 99 13.58 -1.37 23.75
CA ASN A 99 13.50 0.05 23.46
C ASN A 99 13.27 0.27 21.97
N ILE A 100 12.29 1.12 21.67
CA ILE A 100 11.94 1.56 20.33
C ILE A 100 12.06 3.09 20.31
N LEU A 101 12.74 3.62 19.30
CA LEU A 101 12.63 5.03 18.91
C LEU A 101 11.87 5.06 17.58
N MET A 102 10.77 5.81 17.52
CA MET A 102 9.99 5.92 16.29
C MET A 102 9.45 7.34 16.10
N GLY A 103 9.21 7.72 14.85
CA GLY A 103 8.73 9.04 14.49
C GLY A 103 8.22 9.11 13.05
N SER A 104 7.62 10.25 12.72
CA SER A 104 7.10 10.59 11.39
C SER A 104 7.45 12.05 11.08
N ASN A 105 7.40 12.40 9.80
CA ASN A 105 7.50 13.76 9.30
C ASN A 105 6.11 14.43 9.27
N THR A 106 6.06 15.76 9.10
CA THR A 106 4.80 16.50 8.99
C THR A 106 4.08 16.22 7.67
N GLU A 107 4.83 16.01 6.57
CA GLU A 107 4.32 15.95 5.19
C GLU A 107 4.46 14.56 4.54
N GLU A 108 4.14 13.47 5.26
CA GLU A 108 4.31 12.09 4.78
C GLU A 108 3.59 11.78 3.46
N GLY A 109 2.40 12.36 3.27
CA GLY A 109 1.53 12.05 2.13
C GLY A 109 1.91 12.76 0.83
N ASN A 110 2.61 13.89 0.90
CA ASN A 110 2.79 14.79 -0.25
C ASN A 110 3.52 14.09 -1.40
N TYR A 111 4.57 13.33 -1.09
CA TYR A 111 5.28 12.55 -2.11
C TYR A 111 4.34 11.63 -2.87
N PHE A 112 3.57 10.79 -2.16
CA PHE A 112 2.71 9.80 -2.81
C PHE A 112 1.55 10.43 -3.59
N ILE A 113 0.97 11.51 -3.06
CA ILE A 113 -0.12 12.23 -3.72
C ILE A 113 0.36 12.88 -5.02
N MET A 114 1.58 13.46 -5.06
CA MET A 114 2.15 14.02 -6.28
C MET A 114 2.34 12.98 -7.39
N TYR A 115 2.77 11.76 -7.05
CA TYR A 115 2.94 10.68 -8.03
C TYR A 115 1.62 10.02 -8.45
N TYR A 116 0.58 10.11 -7.62
CA TYR A 116 -0.70 9.45 -7.88
C TYR A 116 -1.69 10.41 -8.55
N LEU A 117 -1.92 11.60 -7.98
CA LEU A 117 -2.82 12.63 -8.52
C LEU A 117 -2.06 13.65 -9.37
N THR A 118 -1.37 13.18 -10.40
CA THR A 118 -0.44 13.99 -11.22
C THR A 118 -1.10 15.20 -11.91
N ASP A 119 -2.39 15.11 -12.23
CA ASP A 119 -3.15 16.21 -12.83
C ASP A 119 -3.41 17.36 -11.85
N LEU A 120 -3.60 17.04 -10.56
CA LEU A 120 -3.91 18.00 -9.50
C LEU A 120 -2.64 18.55 -8.85
N PHE A 121 -1.64 17.69 -8.62
CA PHE A 121 -0.38 18.03 -7.94
C PHE A 121 0.80 17.92 -8.89
N ARG A 122 0.90 18.91 -9.79
CA ARG A 122 2.00 19.06 -10.74
C ARG A 122 3.30 19.44 -10.03
N LYS A 123 4.44 19.26 -10.70
CA LYS A 123 5.75 19.67 -10.18
C LYS A 123 5.99 21.17 -10.44
N GLU A 124 5.13 22.01 -9.89
CA GLU A 124 5.17 23.47 -9.98
C GLU A 124 4.81 24.12 -8.64
N GLU A 125 5.16 25.40 -8.47
CA GLU A 125 4.88 26.15 -7.25
C GLU A 125 3.46 26.73 -7.25
N ASN A 126 2.95 27.04 -6.05
CA ASN A 126 1.66 27.74 -5.85
C ASN A 126 0.45 27.00 -6.45
N ILE A 127 0.44 25.67 -6.31
CA ILE A 127 -0.74 24.87 -6.63
C ILE A 127 -1.82 25.10 -5.57
N HIS A 128 -3.02 25.39 -6.03
CA HIS A 128 -4.20 25.54 -5.19
C HIS A 128 -5.21 24.45 -5.52
N VAL A 129 -5.75 23.82 -4.48
CA VAL A 129 -6.79 22.79 -4.59
C VAL A 129 -8.11 23.41 -4.14
N SER A 130 -9.03 23.59 -5.09
CA SER A 130 -10.39 24.06 -4.78
C SER A 130 -11.18 23.00 -3.99
N ARG A 131 -12.26 23.42 -3.31
CA ARG A 131 -13.16 22.51 -2.61
C ARG A 131 -13.63 21.31 -3.46
N ASP A 132 -14.02 21.54 -4.70
CA ASP A 132 -14.49 20.49 -5.59
C ASP A 132 -13.38 19.49 -5.95
N GLN A 133 -12.18 19.98 -6.23
CA GLN A 133 -10.99 19.14 -6.45
C GLN A 133 -10.62 18.32 -5.22
N PHE A 134 -10.73 18.91 -4.02
CA PHE A 134 -10.51 18.19 -2.76
C PHE A 134 -11.51 17.03 -2.58
N ILE A 135 -12.81 17.28 -2.80
CA ILE A 135 -13.85 16.24 -2.67
C ILE A 135 -13.63 15.11 -3.69
N GLN A 136 -13.25 15.47 -4.92
CA GLN A 136 -12.89 14.51 -5.97
C GLN A 136 -11.66 13.68 -5.57
N ALA A 137 -10.59 14.34 -5.10
CA ALA A 137 -9.36 13.69 -4.65
C ALA A 137 -9.63 12.71 -3.50
N VAL A 138 -10.41 13.10 -2.49
CA VAL A 138 -10.78 12.18 -1.39
C VAL A 138 -11.52 10.94 -1.92
N SER A 139 -12.41 11.12 -2.89
CA SER A 139 -13.18 10.03 -3.49
C SER A 139 -12.30 9.05 -4.28
N GLU A 140 -11.26 9.56 -4.94
CA GLU A 140 -10.29 8.78 -5.71
C GLU A 140 -9.30 8.03 -4.81
N LEU A 141 -8.72 8.73 -3.83
CA LEU A 141 -7.70 8.20 -2.92
C LEU A 141 -8.27 7.15 -1.95
N ASN A 142 -9.57 7.21 -1.66
CA ASN A 142 -10.22 6.37 -0.66
C ASN A 142 -11.34 5.56 -1.29
N PRO A 143 -11.11 4.31 -1.73
CA PRO A 143 -12.13 3.43 -2.32
C PRO A 143 -13.16 2.90 -1.30
N TYR A 144 -13.37 3.60 -0.19
CA TYR A 144 -14.35 3.26 0.84
C TYR A 144 -15.77 3.70 0.48
N ASN A 145 -16.74 3.25 1.27
CA ASN A 145 -18.14 3.67 1.08
C ASN A 145 -18.34 5.17 1.35
N PHE A 146 -19.49 5.70 0.90
CA PHE A 146 -19.79 7.13 0.97
C PHE A 146 -19.83 7.68 2.41
N ILE A 147 -20.17 6.86 3.41
CA ILE A 147 -20.24 7.31 4.81
C ILE A 147 -18.83 7.61 5.33
N VAL A 148 -17.89 6.69 5.08
CA VAL A 148 -16.47 6.88 5.46
C VAL A 148 -15.88 8.07 4.72
N ARG A 149 -16.14 8.20 3.41
CA ARG A 149 -15.67 9.36 2.63
C ARG A 149 -16.18 10.69 3.18
N ARG A 150 -17.44 10.78 3.59
CA ARG A 150 -17.98 12.00 4.21
C ARG A 150 -17.32 12.32 5.54
N ALA A 151 -16.99 11.32 6.35
CA ALA A 151 -16.26 11.51 7.59
C ALA A 151 -14.83 12.03 7.32
N ILE A 152 -14.14 11.47 6.32
CA ILE A 152 -12.81 11.94 5.90
C ILE A 152 -12.87 13.38 5.40
N ILE A 153 -13.82 13.71 4.51
CA ILE A 153 -14.01 15.08 4.03
C ILE A 153 -14.22 16.02 5.21
N PHE A 154 -15.07 15.64 6.18
CA PHE A 154 -15.34 16.48 7.34
C PHE A 154 -14.10 16.73 8.20
N GLU A 155 -13.33 15.68 8.50
CA GLU A 155 -12.14 15.75 9.35
C GLU A 155 -11.02 16.57 8.72
N TYR A 156 -10.80 16.42 7.41
CA TYR A 156 -9.71 17.05 6.67
C TYR A 156 -10.12 18.36 5.97
N THR A 157 -11.24 18.98 6.39
CA THR A 157 -11.61 20.33 5.96
C THR A 157 -11.12 21.36 6.97
N ASP A 158 -10.40 22.40 6.52
CA ASP A 158 -10.21 23.60 7.33
C ASP A 158 -11.55 24.36 7.42
N TRP A 159 -12.25 24.22 8.54
CA TRP A 159 -13.54 24.86 8.73
C TRP A 159 -13.46 26.39 8.92
N LEU A 160 -12.26 26.95 9.09
CA LEU A 160 -12.08 28.41 9.07
C LEU A 160 -12.10 28.96 7.64
N ASN A 161 -11.67 28.16 6.66
CA ASN A 161 -11.64 28.49 5.23
C ASN A 161 -12.11 27.28 4.41
N PRO A 162 -13.43 27.00 4.38
CA PRO A 162 -13.95 25.76 3.81
C PRO A 162 -14.02 25.72 2.27
N ASP A 163 -13.73 26.84 1.60
CA ASP A 163 -13.83 27.03 0.15
C ASP A 163 -12.50 26.82 -0.59
#